data_AF-A0A973HMT5-F1
#
_entry.id   AF-A0A973HMT5-F1
#
_cell.length_a   1.000
_cell.length_b   1.000
_cell.length_c   1.000
_cell.angle_alpha   90.00
_cell.angle_beta   90.00
_cell.angle_gamma   90.00
#
_symmetry.space_group_name_H-M   'P 1'
#
loop_
_entity.id
_entity.type
_entity.pdbx_description
1 polymer ?
#
loop_
_entity_poly.entity_id
_entity_poly.type
_entity_poly.pdbx_seq_one_letter_code
_entity_poly.pdbx_strand_id
1 'polypeptide(L)'
;MLSTFYYAPNIPEEVKVMLEDKESLCEEVIFEKSTMSWTVESDHVGRRTFVITKHGLSEFCLAKFSGLEIEGLSEEDFKTRIMRREAESQKIQLYLCEKIDEWQSRLNYLFELIEQWTPDDYEFEKLSIMQIEESIMVEHQIPPRDLPMVTVVRNTKKISFVPSALWTIGADGRVNVNYKKKQYVLLDRRRSERAPNDWHIICGRNNDKILKFTHDVYQKFLGGRL
;
A
#
# COMPACT_ATOMS: atom_id res chain seq x y z
N MET A 1 25.56 -3.88 -18.97
CA MET A 1 24.11 -4.19 -18.98
C MET A 1 23.72 -4.21 -17.52
N LEU A 2 22.91 -3.25 -17.05
CA LEU A 2 22.53 -3.16 -15.63
C LEU A 2 21.40 -4.16 -15.39
N SER A 3 21.70 -5.27 -14.71
CA SER A 3 20.70 -6.23 -14.23
C SER A 3 19.84 -5.55 -13.15
N THR A 4 18.53 -5.62 -13.30
CA THR A 4 17.56 -5.06 -12.35
C THR A 4 17.00 -6.22 -11.54
N PHE A 5 17.42 -6.33 -10.28
CA PHE A 5 16.99 -7.38 -9.36
C PHE A 5 15.53 -7.15 -8.92
N TYR A 6 14.65 -8.09 -9.20
CA TYR A 6 13.29 -8.09 -8.64
C TYR A 6 13.29 -8.86 -7.32
N TYR A 7 13.24 -8.09 -6.22
CA TYR A 7 13.10 -8.60 -4.87
C TYR A 7 11.79 -9.38 -4.72
N ALA A 8 11.86 -10.67 -4.39
CA ALA A 8 10.70 -11.40 -3.90
C ALA A 8 10.50 -11.03 -2.41
N PRO A 9 9.41 -10.33 -2.03
CA PRO A 9 9.30 -9.72 -0.71
C PRO A 9 9.16 -10.72 0.46
N ASN A 10 9.22 -12.03 0.21
CA ASN A 10 8.94 -13.07 1.20
C ASN A 10 10.06 -14.12 1.34
N ILE A 11 11.26 -13.88 0.78
CA ILE A 11 12.41 -14.75 1.01
C ILE A 11 12.95 -14.46 2.44
N PRO A 12 13.16 -15.48 3.29
CA PRO A 12 13.81 -15.33 4.59
C PRO A 12 15.10 -14.51 4.50
N GLU A 13 15.35 -13.59 5.44
CA GLU A 13 16.56 -12.76 5.44
C GLU A 13 17.84 -13.60 5.50
N GLU A 14 17.78 -14.75 6.19
CA GLU A 14 18.87 -15.73 6.24
C GLU A 14 19.17 -16.34 4.87
N VAL A 15 18.15 -16.49 4.02
CA VAL A 15 18.31 -16.96 2.63
C VAL A 15 18.81 -15.83 1.73
N LYS A 16 18.43 -14.56 2.00
CA LYS A 16 18.97 -13.40 1.25
C LYS A 16 20.46 -13.21 1.52
N VAL A 17 20.89 -13.25 2.79
CA VAL A 17 22.31 -13.16 3.18
C VAL A 17 23.13 -14.28 2.52
N MET A 18 22.57 -15.49 2.42
CA MET A 18 23.23 -16.61 1.72
C MET A 18 23.31 -16.45 0.19
N LEU A 19 22.39 -15.69 -0.42
CA LEU A 19 22.39 -15.38 -1.85
C LEU A 19 23.34 -14.22 -2.19
N GLU A 20 23.45 -13.22 -1.31
CA GLU A 20 24.38 -12.09 -1.45
C GLU A 20 25.85 -12.53 -1.33
N ASP A 21 26.17 -13.50 -0.46
CA ASP A 21 27.54 -14.05 -0.33
C ASP A 21 27.98 -14.93 -1.53
N LYS A 22 27.06 -15.24 -2.46
CA LYS A 22 27.30 -16.15 -3.59
C LYS A 22 26.96 -15.56 -4.96
N GLU A 23 27.10 -14.24 -5.10
CA GLU A 23 26.88 -13.49 -6.37
C GLU A 23 27.61 -14.06 -7.60
N SER A 24 28.63 -14.92 -7.45
CA SER A 24 29.33 -15.57 -8.56
C SER A 24 28.69 -16.87 -9.08
N LEU A 25 27.64 -17.40 -8.44
CA LEU A 25 27.07 -18.72 -8.74
C LEU A 25 25.58 -18.72 -9.10
N CYS A 26 24.91 -17.57 -9.07
CA CYS A 26 23.49 -17.46 -9.38
C CYS A 26 23.29 -16.65 -10.65
N GLU A 27 23.07 -17.33 -11.79
CA GLU A 27 22.37 -16.70 -12.90
C GLU A 27 20.93 -16.39 -12.45
N GLU A 28 20.50 -15.16 -12.73
CA GLU A 28 19.23 -14.50 -12.43
C GLU A 28 18.06 -15.45 -12.09
N VAL A 29 17.58 -15.42 -10.84
CA VAL A 29 16.34 -16.09 -10.45
C VAL A 29 15.28 -15.06 -10.06
N ILE A 30 14.32 -14.84 -10.97
CA ILE A 30 13.17 -13.95 -10.75
C ILE A 30 12.02 -14.80 -10.21
N PHE A 31 11.59 -14.54 -8.97
CA PHE A 31 10.49 -15.26 -8.33
C PHE A 31 9.18 -14.44 -8.36
N GLU A 32 8.23 -14.85 -9.19
CA GLU A 32 6.85 -14.35 -9.17
C GLU A 32 5.91 -15.33 -8.43
N LYS A 33 5.07 -14.82 -7.53
CA LYS A 33 4.15 -15.57 -6.65
C LYS A 33 2.91 -16.12 -7.39
N SER A 34 3.05 -17.23 -8.09
CA SER A 34 1.90 -18.09 -8.41
C SER A 34 2.22 -19.54 -8.04
N THR A 35 1.23 -20.20 -7.41
CA THR A 35 1.17 -21.62 -7.02
C THR A 35 2.51 -22.36 -7.04
N MET A 36 3.25 -22.23 -5.94
CA MET A 36 4.44 -23.03 -5.70
C MET A 36 4.06 -24.30 -4.94
N SER A 37 4.58 -25.44 -5.38
CA SER A 37 4.68 -26.65 -4.58
C SER A 37 6.15 -26.90 -4.25
N TRP A 38 6.41 -27.65 -3.19
CA TRP A 38 7.77 -28.02 -2.85
C TRP A 38 7.86 -29.51 -2.54
N THR A 39 8.97 -30.11 -2.95
CA THR A 39 9.32 -31.49 -2.63
C THR A 39 10.72 -31.51 -2.03
N VAL A 40 10.95 -32.47 -1.13
CA VAL A 40 12.27 -32.74 -0.58
C VAL A 40 12.77 -34.01 -1.25
N GLU A 41 13.79 -33.88 -2.08
CA GLU A 41 14.46 -35.02 -2.69
C GLU A 41 15.72 -35.32 -1.90
N SER A 42 15.95 -36.60 -1.57
CA SER A 42 17.20 -37.04 -0.95
C SER A 42 18.05 -37.74 -1.99
N ASP A 43 19.31 -37.33 -2.13
CA ASP A 43 20.25 -38.06 -2.98
C ASP A 43 20.72 -39.35 -2.29
N HIS A 44 21.43 -40.18 -3.05
CA HIS A 44 21.98 -41.47 -2.59
C HIS A 44 23.02 -41.34 -1.47
N VAL A 45 23.46 -40.11 -1.15
CA VAL A 45 24.39 -39.79 -0.07
C VAL A 45 23.67 -39.14 1.12
N GLY A 46 22.33 -39.06 1.09
CA GLY A 46 21.51 -38.50 2.16
C GLY A 46 21.43 -36.98 2.16
N ARG A 47 21.94 -36.29 1.13
CA ARG A 47 21.78 -34.83 1.02
C ARG A 47 20.35 -34.51 0.61
N ARG A 48 19.70 -33.65 1.38
CA ARG A 48 18.36 -33.15 1.09
C ARG A 48 18.46 -31.97 0.14
N THR A 49 17.70 -32.03 -0.95
CA THR A 49 17.50 -30.93 -1.90
C THR A 49 16.07 -30.47 -1.75
N PHE A 50 15.88 -29.19 -1.44
CA PHE A 50 14.57 -28.56 -1.50
C PHE A 50 14.30 -28.13 -2.93
N VAL A 51 13.32 -28.77 -3.58
CA VAL A 51 12.88 -28.39 -4.92
C VAL A 51 11.66 -27.51 -4.75
N ILE A 52 11.77 -26.26 -5.17
CA ILE A 52 10.63 -25.34 -5.24
C ILE A 52 10.14 -25.38 -6.69
N THR A 53 8.96 -25.94 -6.91
CA THR A 53 8.33 -26.04 -8.23
C THR A 53 7.28 -24.95 -8.36
N LYS A 54 7.43 -24.06 -9.33
CA LYS A 54 6.40 -23.09 -9.70
C LYS A 54 5.50 -23.71 -10.77
N HIS A 55 4.20 -23.84 -10.49
CA HIS A 55 3.26 -24.34 -11.49
C HIS A 55 2.94 -23.25 -12.52
N GLY A 56 3.22 -23.51 -13.81
CA GLY A 56 2.81 -22.65 -14.92
C GLY A 56 3.93 -21.95 -15.70
N LEU A 57 5.21 -22.16 -15.34
CA LEU A 57 6.37 -21.78 -16.17
C LEU A 57 7.18 -23.03 -16.49
N SER A 58 7.63 -23.17 -17.73
CA SER A 58 8.44 -24.31 -18.21
C SER A 58 9.89 -24.31 -17.69
N GLU A 59 10.24 -23.37 -16.81
CA GLU A 59 11.58 -23.19 -16.29
C GLU A 59 11.61 -23.48 -14.78
N PHE A 60 12.32 -24.55 -14.43
CA PHE A 60 12.54 -24.98 -13.06
C PHE A 60 13.67 -24.14 -12.46
N CYS A 61 13.34 -23.30 -11.48
CA CYS A 61 14.36 -22.73 -10.61
C CYS A 61 14.68 -23.74 -9.50
N LEU A 62 15.58 -24.68 -9.81
CA LEU A 62 16.19 -25.56 -8.82
C LEU A 62 17.18 -24.74 -7.98
N ALA A 63 16.71 -24.13 -6.88
CA ALA A 63 17.60 -23.68 -5.83
C ALA A 63 18.15 -24.92 -5.11
N LYS A 64 19.20 -25.52 -5.68
CA LYS A 64 19.84 -26.71 -5.13
C LYS A 64 20.65 -26.32 -3.89
N PHE A 65 20.02 -26.32 -2.72
CA PHE A 65 20.72 -26.23 -1.43
C PHE A 65 21.41 -27.56 -1.11
N SER A 66 22.28 -28.03 -2.00
CA SER A 66 23.09 -29.22 -1.72
C SER A 66 24.25 -28.82 -0.81
N GLY A 67 24.20 -29.26 0.45
CA GLY A 67 25.35 -29.20 1.37
C GLY A 67 25.36 -28.04 2.37
N LEU A 68 24.29 -27.24 2.46
CA LEU A 68 24.04 -26.44 3.66
C LEU A 68 23.21 -27.30 4.61
N GLU A 69 23.89 -28.05 5.47
CA GLU A 69 23.29 -28.33 6.77
C GLU A 69 23.03 -26.96 7.38
N ILE A 70 21.77 -26.53 7.42
CA ILE A 70 21.39 -25.45 8.33
C ILE A 70 21.54 -26.08 9.71
N GLU A 71 22.77 -26.08 10.22
CA GLU A 71 23.11 -26.71 11.49
C GLU A 71 22.13 -26.22 12.56
N GLY A 72 21.38 -27.16 13.14
CA GLY A 72 20.52 -26.91 14.30
C GLY A 72 19.05 -26.56 14.05
N LEU A 73 18.51 -26.68 12.82
CA LEU A 73 17.07 -26.58 12.60
C LEU A 73 16.46 -27.88 12.09
N SER A 74 15.53 -28.44 12.86
CA SER A 74 14.76 -29.60 12.42
C SER A 74 13.81 -29.21 11.28
N GLU A 75 13.41 -30.19 10.47
CA GLU A 75 12.40 -30.00 9.42
C GLU A 75 11.09 -29.43 9.98
N GLU A 76 10.70 -29.86 11.18
CA GLU A 76 9.51 -29.37 11.88
C GLU A 76 9.66 -27.92 12.34
N ASP A 77 10.84 -27.52 12.82
CA ASP A 77 11.10 -26.11 13.16
C ASP A 77 11.04 -25.22 11.92
N PHE A 78 11.57 -25.69 10.80
CA PHE A 78 11.53 -24.95 9.53
C PHE A 78 10.09 -24.79 9.01
N LYS A 79 9.29 -25.86 8.97
CA LYS A 79 7.86 -25.80 8.62
C LYS A 79 7.10 -24.85 9.54
N THR A 80 7.34 -24.94 10.85
CA THR A 80 6.70 -24.08 11.85
C THR A 80 7.01 -22.60 11.60
N ARG A 81 8.26 -22.27 11.24
CA ARG A 81 8.65 -20.89 10.90
C ARG A 81 7.96 -20.36 9.65
N ILE A 82 7.84 -21.19 8.60
CA ILE A 82 7.12 -20.82 7.37
C ILE A 82 5.65 -20.56 7.68
N MET A 83 4.97 -21.51 8.32
CA MET A 83 3.56 -21.39 8.67
C MET A 83 3.29 -20.15 9.54
N ARG A 84 4.19 -19.85 10.49
CA ARG A 84 4.09 -18.65 11.32
C ARG A 84 4.19 -17.36 10.49
N ARG A 85 5.13 -17.29 9.56
CA ARG A 85 5.30 -16.11 8.67
C ARG A 85 4.12 -15.95 7.72
N GLU A 86 3.59 -17.04 7.17
CA GLU A 86 2.38 -16.99 6.34
C GLU A 86 1.16 -16.50 7.13
N ALA A 87 0.95 -17.01 8.34
CA ALA A 87 -0.13 -16.57 9.21
C ALA A 87 0.01 -15.09 9.61
N GLU A 88 1.23 -14.64 9.89
CA GLU A 88 1.53 -13.23 10.18
C GLU A 88 1.28 -12.34 8.96
N SER A 89 1.72 -12.76 7.77
CA SER A 89 1.48 -12.06 6.50
C SER A 89 -0.01 -11.92 6.22
N GLN A 90 -0.80 -12.98 6.40
CA GLN A 90 -2.26 -12.95 6.24
C GLN A 90 -2.92 -11.98 7.24
N LYS A 91 -2.46 -11.97 8.49
CA LYS A 91 -2.98 -11.05 9.51
C LYS A 91 -2.70 -9.59 9.14
N ILE A 92 -1.51 -9.29 8.63
CA ILE A 92 -1.16 -7.94 8.17
C ILE A 92 -2.01 -7.54 6.96
N GLN A 93 -2.18 -8.44 5.98
CA GLN A 93 -3.04 -8.19 4.83
C GLN A 93 -4.48 -7.87 5.24
N LEU A 94 -5.06 -8.64 6.16
CA LEU A 94 -6.40 -8.40 6.67
C LEU A 94 -6.50 -7.01 7.32
N TYR A 95 -5.56 -6.68 8.20
CA TYR A 95 -5.51 -5.38 8.87
C TYR A 95 -5.40 -4.22 7.86
N LEU A 96 -4.54 -4.33 6.85
CA LEU A 96 -4.36 -3.28 5.84
C LEU A 96 -5.62 -3.13 4.96
N CYS A 97 -6.30 -4.23 4.61
CA CYS A 97 -7.58 -4.18 3.93
C CYS A 97 -8.63 -3.43 4.77
N GLU A 98 -8.75 -3.75 6.06
CA GLU A 98 -9.65 -3.04 6.99
C GLU A 98 -9.34 -1.54 7.04
N LYS A 99 -8.06 -1.15 7.00
CA LYS A 99 -7.65 0.27 6.95
C LYS A 99 -8.05 0.98 5.67
N ILE A 100 -7.95 0.31 4.53
CA ILE A 100 -8.38 0.86 3.25
C ILE A 100 -9.92 1.02 3.25
N ASP A 101 -10.66 0.02 3.73
CA ASP A 101 -12.12 0.06 3.86
C ASP A 101 -12.60 1.21 4.77
N GLU A 102 -11.95 1.37 5.91
CA GLU A 102 -12.19 2.47 6.85
C GLU A 102 -11.90 3.82 6.20
N TRP A 103 -10.79 3.94 5.47
CA TRP A 103 -10.44 5.18 4.78
C TRP A 103 -11.46 5.55 3.70
N GLN A 104 -11.87 4.59 2.87
CA GLN A 104 -12.90 4.80 1.85
C GLN A 104 -14.21 5.28 2.48
N SER A 105 -14.62 4.69 3.60
CA SER A 105 -15.80 5.11 4.36
C SER A 105 -15.69 6.57 4.84
N ARG A 106 -14.52 6.97 5.35
CA ARG A 106 -14.27 8.35 5.78
C ARG A 106 -14.23 9.34 4.63
N LEU A 107 -13.70 8.96 3.47
CA LEU A 107 -13.73 9.77 2.27
C LEU A 107 -15.16 10.00 1.79
N ASN A 108 -15.99 8.95 1.77
CA ASN A 108 -17.41 9.08 1.44
C ASN A 108 -18.11 10.07 2.37
N TYR A 109 -17.91 9.94 3.69
CA TYR A 109 -18.48 10.88 4.65
C TYR A 109 -17.99 12.33 4.45
N LEU A 110 -16.69 12.53 4.23
CA LEU A 110 -16.15 13.85 3.91
C LEU A 110 -16.83 14.45 2.68
N PHE A 111 -17.02 13.65 1.63
CA PHE A 111 -17.60 14.11 0.37
C PHE A 111 -19.10 14.36 0.45
N GLU A 112 -19.85 13.60 1.25
CA GLU A 112 -21.23 13.91 1.60
C GLU A 112 -21.34 15.26 2.32
N LEU A 113 -20.42 15.57 3.25
CA LEU A 113 -20.37 16.88 3.88
C LEU A 113 -20.07 17.99 2.87
N ILE A 114 -19.11 17.79 1.98
CA ILE A 114 -18.80 18.79 0.94
C ILE A 114 -20.01 18.99 0.03
N GLU A 115 -20.71 17.93 -0.38
CA GLU A 115 -21.95 18.02 -1.17
C GLU A 115 -23.00 18.86 -0.44
N GLN A 116 -23.31 18.53 0.81
CA GLN A 116 -24.28 19.26 1.64
C GLN A 116 -23.89 20.73 1.86
N TRP A 117 -22.59 21.02 1.95
CA TRP A 117 -22.09 22.38 2.12
C TRP A 117 -22.02 23.15 0.80
N THR A 118 -22.13 22.48 -0.35
CA THR A 118 -22.02 23.09 -1.67
C THR A 118 -23.34 23.79 -2.01
N PRO A 119 -23.33 25.09 -2.34
CA PRO A 119 -24.55 25.79 -2.74
C PRO A 119 -25.11 25.25 -4.06
N ASP A 120 -26.43 25.34 -4.24
CA ASP A 120 -27.16 24.80 -5.40
C ASP A 120 -26.72 25.37 -6.77
N ASP A 121 -26.04 26.52 -6.77
CA ASP A 121 -25.51 27.14 -8.00
C ASP A 121 -24.12 26.64 -8.41
N TYR A 122 -23.65 25.58 -7.76
CA TYR A 122 -22.48 24.79 -8.13
C TYR A 122 -22.92 23.40 -8.58
N GLU A 123 -22.24 22.86 -9.59
CA GLU A 123 -22.35 21.46 -9.99
C GLU A 123 -21.42 20.61 -9.12
N PHE A 124 -21.95 19.52 -8.57
CA PHE A 124 -21.21 18.56 -7.77
C PHE A 124 -21.08 17.23 -8.52
N GLU A 125 -19.84 16.88 -8.88
CA GLU A 125 -19.52 15.69 -9.66
C GLU A 125 -18.72 14.72 -8.77
N LYS A 126 -19.28 13.53 -8.53
CA LYS A 126 -18.60 12.43 -7.82
C LYS A 126 -18.12 11.40 -8.84
N LEU A 127 -16.82 11.14 -8.83
CA LEU A 127 -16.14 10.18 -9.70
C LEU A 127 -15.49 9.08 -8.87
N SER A 128 -15.15 7.98 -9.53
CA SER A 128 -14.29 6.92 -8.98
C SER A 128 -12.92 6.99 -9.64
N ILE A 129 -11.85 6.91 -8.85
CA ILE A 129 -10.47 6.85 -9.33
C ILE A 129 -9.76 5.65 -8.72
N MET A 130 -8.82 5.07 -9.46
CA MET A 130 -7.97 4.01 -8.91
C MET A 130 -7.00 4.59 -7.87
N GLN A 131 -6.94 3.95 -6.70
CA GLN A 131 -5.99 4.27 -5.64
C GLN A 131 -4.56 4.14 -6.15
N ILE A 132 -3.70 5.06 -5.73
CA ILE A 132 -2.26 4.95 -5.93
C ILE A 132 -1.73 3.83 -5.03
N GLU A 133 -0.98 2.89 -5.61
CA GLU A 133 -0.33 1.83 -4.84
C GLU A 133 0.71 2.41 -3.87
N GLU A 134 0.44 2.29 -2.58
CA GLU A 134 1.38 2.68 -1.53
C GLU A 134 2.38 1.54 -1.28
N SER A 135 3.61 1.85 -0.86
CA SER A 135 4.68 0.84 -0.74
C SER A 135 4.30 -0.35 0.13
N ILE A 136 3.57 -0.10 1.23
CA ILE A 136 3.08 -1.14 2.14
C ILE A 136 2.04 -2.05 1.48
N MET A 137 1.27 -1.55 0.52
CA MET A 137 0.34 -2.37 -0.25
C MET A 137 1.11 -3.28 -1.20
N VAL A 138 2.13 -2.76 -1.89
CA VAL A 138 3.00 -3.54 -2.78
C VAL A 138 3.72 -4.64 -2.00
N GLU A 139 4.30 -4.30 -0.84
CA GLU A 139 4.99 -5.23 0.05
C GLU A 139 4.09 -6.40 0.46
N HIS A 140 2.83 -6.11 0.80
CA HIS A 140 1.85 -7.09 1.24
C HIS A 140 0.91 -7.59 0.13
N GLN A 141 1.17 -7.27 -1.15
CA GLN A 141 0.36 -7.70 -2.31
C GLN A 141 -1.14 -7.36 -2.18
N ILE A 142 -1.42 -6.16 -1.70
CA ILE A 142 -2.77 -5.64 -1.60
C ILE A 142 -3.05 -4.85 -2.87
N PRO A 143 -4.05 -5.24 -3.66
CA PRO A 143 -4.37 -4.54 -4.88
C PRO A 143 -4.93 -3.13 -4.58
N PRO A 144 -4.72 -2.15 -5.47
CA PRO A 144 -5.36 -0.85 -5.37
C PRO A 144 -6.88 -0.98 -5.46
N ARG A 145 -7.59 -0.06 -4.80
CA ARG A 145 -9.05 0.00 -4.81
C ARG A 145 -9.56 1.24 -5.51
N ASP A 146 -10.83 1.20 -5.91
CA ASP A 146 -11.54 2.37 -6.38
C ASP A 146 -11.89 3.30 -5.21
N LEU A 147 -11.43 4.55 -5.28
CA LEU A 147 -11.67 5.58 -4.29
C LEU A 147 -12.57 6.68 -4.87
N PRO A 148 -13.44 7.29 -4.06
CA PRO A 148 -14.23 8.41 -4.52
C PRO A 148 -13.33 9.64 -4.74
N MET A 149 -13.68 10.45 -5.72
CA MET A 149 -13.11 11.76 -5.99
C MET A 149 -14.27 12.71 -6.20
N VAL A 150 -14.13 13.96 -5.76
CA VAL A 150 -15.16 14.98 -5.99
C VAL A 150 -14.59 16.14 -6.78
N THR A 151 -15.37 16.63 -7.73
CA THR A 151 -15.17 17.90 -8.38
C THR A 151 -16.38 18.80 -8.14
N VAL A 152 -16.12 20.04 -7.75
CA VAL A 152 -17.14 21.09 -7.59
C VAL A 152 -16.88 22.17 -8.65
N VAL A 153 -17.87 22.46 -9.48
CA VAL A 153 -17.77 23.38 -10.62
C VAL A 153 -18.77 24.51 -10.48
N ARG A 154 -18.34 25.75 -10.76
CA ARG A 154 -19.24 26.88 -10.98
C ARG A 154 -18.68 27.79 -12.05
N ASN A 155 -19.42 27.96 -13.13
CA ASN A 155 -18.95 28.63 -14.34
C ASN A 155 -17.63 28.00 -14.81
N THR A 156 -16.54 28.77 -14.86
CA THR A 156 -15.20 28.30 -15.25
C THR A 156 -14.31 27.91 -14.07
N LYS A 157 -14.83 27.99 -12.82
CA LYS A 157 -14.06 27.65 -11.62
C LYS A 157 -14.29 26.19 -11.28
N LYS A 158 -13.20 25.42 -11.20
CA LYS A 158 -13.17 24.01 -10.80
C LYS A 158 -12.37 23.84 -9.52
N ILE A 159 -12.92 23.07 -8.58
CA ILE A 159 -12.25 22.59 -7.38
C ILE A 159 -12.30 21.07 -7.42
N SER A 160 -11.16 20.39 -7.25
CA SER A 160 -11.13 18.93 -7.20
C SER A 160 -10.50 18.44 -5.90
N PHE A 161 -11.15 17.48 -5.25
CA PHE A 161 -10.73 16.78 -4.05
C PHE A 161 -10.31 15.36 -4.43
N VAL A 162 -9.01 15.09 -4.34
CA VAL A 162 -8.38 13.87 -4.86
C VAL A 162 -7.69 13.13 -3.72
N PRO A 163 -8.19 11.98 -3.26
CA PRO A 163 -7.46 11.14 -2.32
C PRO A 163 -6.09 10.79 -2.88
N SER A 164 -5.05 10.88 -2.06
CA SER A 164 -3.68 10.67 -2.53
C SER A 164 -2.83 9.72 -1.69
N ALA A 165 -3.13 9.56 -0.40
CA ALA A 165 -2.43 8.63 0.48
C ALA A 165 -3.26 8.33 1.72
N LEU A 166 -3.26 7.08 2.18
CA LEU A 166 -3.79 6.69 3.47
C LEU A 166 -2.74 6.89 4.57
N TRP A 167 -1.53 6.38 4.35
CA TRP A 167 -0.48 6.39 5.37
C TRP A 167 0.39 7.64 5.21
N THR A 168 0.00 8.72 5.88
CA THR A 168 0.76 9.98 5.92
C THR A 168 1.36 10.20 7.31
N ILE A 169 2.61 10.66 7.41
CA ILE A 169 3.23 10.95 8.71
C ILE A 169 2.39 11.98 9.47
N GLY A 170 1.83 11.56 10.61
CA GLY A 170 1.01 12.42 11.49
C GLY A 170 -0.45 12.62 11.03
N ALA A 171 -0.95 11.84 10.07
CA ALA A 171 -2.33 11.88 9.61
C ALA A 171 -2.82 10.53 9.07
N ASP A 172 -4.10 10.22 9.31
CA ASP A 172 -4.75 8.99 8.84
C ASP A 172 -5.46 9.20 7.50
N GLY A 173 -4.83 9.91 6.59
CA GLY A 173 -5.36 10.13 5.24
C GLY A 173 -5.08 11.53 4.73
N ARG A 174 -4.88 11.59 3.41
CA ARG A 174 -4.54 12.80 2.68
C ARG A 174 -5.41 12.94 1.43
N VAL A 175 -6.00 14.12 1.28
CA VAL A 175 -6.74 14.51 0.09
C VAL A 175 -6.09 15.79 -0.47
N ASN A 176 -5.60 15.72 -1.70
CA ASN A 176 -5.13 16.91 -2.41
C ASN A 176 -6.34 17.71 -2.90
N VAL A 177 -6.34 19.01 -2.65
CA VAL A 177 -7.40 19.91 -3.11
C VAL A 177 -6.81 20.87 -4.13
N ASN A 178 -7.24 20.72 -5.38
CA ASN A 178 -6.77 21.51 -6.50
C ASN A 178 -7.78 22.64 -6.77
N TYR A 179 -7.33 23.90 -6.68
CA TYR A 179 -8.16 25.06 -7.02
C TYR A 179 -7.35 26.08 -7.81
N LYS A 180 -7.75 26.32 -9.06
CA LYS A 180 -7.00 27.15 -10.02
C LYS A 180 -5.56 26.63 -10.15
N LYS A 181 -4.56 27.49 -9.90
CA LYS A 181 -3.12 27.16 -9.91
C LYS A 181 -2.56 26.89 -8.51
N LYS A 182 -3.43 26.73 -7.50
CA LYS A 182 -3.03 26.46 -6.11
C LYS A 182 -3.40 25.03 -5.73
N GLN A 183 -2.52 24.41 -4.95
CA GLN A 183 -2.75 23.12 -4.34
C GLN A 183 -2.83 23.30 -2.83
N TYR A 184 -3.85 22.71 -2.24
CA TYR A 184 -4.05 22.62 -0.79
C TYR A 184 -4.07 21.14 -0.42
N VAL A 185 -3.91 20.86 0.87
CA VAL A 185 -3.94 19.48 1.38
C VAL A 185 -4.91 19.40 2.53
N LEU A 186 -5.83 18.45 2.47
CA LEU A 186 -6.63 18.01 3.61
C LEU A 186 -5.94 16.82 4.27
N LEU A 187 -5.79 16.88 5.59
CA LEU A 187 -5.27 15.79 6.42
C LEU A 187 -6.31 15.39 7.45
N ASP A 188 -6.57 14.09 7.61
CA ASP A 188 -7.33 13.59 8.75
C ASP A 188 -6.39 13.43 9.95
N ARG A 189 -6.58 14.28 10.97
CA ARG A 189 -5.71 14.33 12.17
C ARG A 189 -6.31 13.65 13.38
N ARG A 190 -7.25 12.72 13.18
CA ARG A 190 -7.84 11.94 14.26
C ARG A 190 -6.75 11.31 15.14
N ARG A 191 -7.02 11.23 16.45
CA ARG A 191 -6.05 10.75 17.44
C ARG A 191 -6.06 9.24 17.64
N SER A 192 -7.12 8.58 17.19
CA SER A 192 -7.30 7.12 17.29
C SER A 192 -8.34 6.67 16.28
N GLU A 193 -8.40 5.36 16.05
CA GLU A 193 -9.34 4.72 15.11
C GLU A 193 -10.81 4.99 15.47
N ARG A 194 -11.10 5.10 16.78
CA ARG A 194 -12.45 5.37 17.28
C ARG A 194 -12.77 6.85 17.40
N ALA A 195 -11.80 7.73 17.17
CA ALA A 195 -12.04 9.16 17.21
C ALA A 195 -12.81 9.59 15.94
N PRO A 196 -13.68 10.62 16.05
CA PRO A 196 -14.32 11.18 14.88
C PRO A 196 -13.27 11.74 13.90
N ASN A 197 -13.63 11.77 12.62
CA ASN A 197 -12.81 12.37 11.56
C ASN A 197 -12.44 13.82 11.93
N ASP A 198 -11.17 14.18 11.79
CA ASP A 198 -10.67 15.50 12.17
C ASP A 198 -9.88 16.13 11.02
N TRP A 199 -10.61 16.38 9.93
CA TRP A 199 -10.07 16.95 8.70
C TRP A 199 -9.58 18.38 8.90
N HIS A 200 -8.36 18.64 8.46
CA HIS A 200 -7.72 19.95 8.49
C HIS A 200 -7.18 20.32 7.12
N ILE A 201 -7.38 21.56 6.69
CA ILE A 201 -6.82 22.09 5.44
C ILE A 201 -5.51 22.85 5.72
N ILE A 202 -4.51 22.59 4.89
CA ILE A 202 -3.22 23.27 4.87
C ILE A 202 -3.16 24.17 3.64
N CYS A 203 -2.87 25.45 3.87
CA CYS A 203 -2.88 26.50 2.85
C CYS A 203 -1.48 26.93 2.44
N GLY A 204 -0.95 26.36 1.34
CA GLY A 204 0.16 26.94 0.57
C GLY A 204 1.51 27.12 1.30
N ARG A 205 2.48 27.67 0.54
CA ARG A 205 3.95 27.46 0.68
C ARG A 205 4.60 27.66 2.05
N ASN A 206 3.97 28.37 2.99
CA ASN A 206 4.56 28.60 4.30
C ASN A 206 4.06 27.65 5.40
N ASN A 207 3.13 26.73 5.14
CA ASN A 207 2.60 25.75 6.13
C ASN A 207 2.08 26.31 7.47
N ASP A 208 2.10 27.63 7.70
CA ASP A 208 1.88 28.22 9.02
C ASP A 208 0.41 28.15 9.48
N LYS A 209 -0.52 27.82 8.59
CA LYS A 209 -1.95 27.77 8.90
C LYS A 209 -2.52 26.40 8.57
N ILE A 210 -2.75 25.64 9.63
CA ILE A 210 -3.55 24.43 9.64
C ILE A 210 -4.91 24.82 10.20
N LEU A 211 -5.95 24.77 9.37
CA LEU A 211 -7.31 25.15 9.75
C LEU A 211 -8.20 23.92 9.80
N LYS A 212 -9.03 23.79 10.84
CA LYS A 212 -10.03 22.73 10.88
C LYS A 212 -11.01 22.91 9.71
N PHE A 213 -11.20 21.85 8.93
CA PHE A 213 -12.04 21.89 7.75
C PHE A 213 -13.52 21.82 8.16
N THR A 214 -14.14 22.99 8.21
CA THR A 214 -15.53 23.22 8.62
C THR A 214 -16.30 23.84 7.47
N HIS A 215 -17.63 23.86 7.56
CA HIS A 215 -18.50 24.55 6.60
C HIS A 215 -18.02 25.99 6.33
N ASP A 216 -17.69 26.78 7.36
CA ASP A 216 -17.24 28.17 7.18
C ASP A 216 -15.90 28.29 6.45
N VAL A 217 -14.96 27.39 6.74
CA VAL A 217 -13.68 27.31 6.03
C VAL A 217 -13.91 26.92 4.57
N TYR A 218 -14.82 25.98 4.32
CA TYR A 218 -15.23 25.58 2.97
C TYR A 218 -15.89 26.74 2.19
N GLN A 219 -16.79 27.51 2.80
CA GLN A 219 -17.40 28.68 2.15
C GLN A 219 -16.36 29.75 1.81
N LYS A 220 -15.40 30.01 2.72
CA LYS A 220 -14.26 30.90 2.44
C LYS A 220 -13.42 30.36 1.27
N PHE A 221 -13.30 29.04 1.15
CA PHE A 221 -12.57 28.38 0.07
C PHE A 221 -13.24 28.58 -1.28
N LEU A 222 -14.55 28.32 -1.37
CA LEU A 222 -15.36 28.56 -2.57
C LEU A 222 -15.30 30.02 -3.02
N GLY A 223 -15.32 30.96 -2.08
CA GLY A 223 -15.19 32.40 -2.30
C GLY A 223 -13.78 32.86 -2.71
N GLY A 224 -12.77 31.98 -2.65
CA GLY A 224 -11.38 32.29 -2.96
C GLY A 224 -10.69 33.19 -1.93
N ARG A 225 -11.13 33.15 -0.67
CA ARG A 225 -10.67 34.00 0.44
C ARG A 225 -9.78 33.28 1.46
N LEU A 226 -9.25 32.11 1.10
CA LEU A 226 -8.31 31.32 1.91
C LEU A 226 -6.85 31.64 1.58
#